data_AF-A0A928Z364-F1
#
_entry.id   AF-A0A928Z364-F1
#
_cell.length_a   1.000
_cell.length_b   1.000
_cell.length_c   1.000
_cell.angle_alpha   90.00
_cell.angle_beta   90.00
_cell.angle_gamma   90.00
#
_symmetry.space_group_name_H-M   'P 1'
#
loop_
_entity.id
_entity.type
_entity.pdbx_description
1 polymer ?
#
loop_
_entity_poly.entity_id
_entity_poly.type
_entity_poly.pdbx_seq_one_letter_code
_entity_poly.pdbx_strand_id
1 'polypeptide(L)' 'MDTQNILKTYISQTLLNDRQLVEIDDDLLGESIIDSMGVMQLVAFVEMTFNCKVPQSDITITNFRTIKAIDTYLSNRSL' A
#
# COMPACT_ATOMS: atom_id res chain seq x y z
N MET A 1 7.44 14.16 4.66
CA MET A 1 7.75 12.77 4.27
C MET A 1 6.67 12.37 3.29
N ASP A 2 7.04 12.05 2.05
CA ASP A 2 6.08 11.63 1.04
C ASP A 2 5.65 10.19 1.30
N THR A 3 4.44 10.00 1.84
CA THR A 3 3.78 8.70 2.04
C THR A 3 3.95 7.78 0.83
N GLN A 4 3.78 8.32 -0.37
CA GLN A 4 3.93 7.60 -1.64
C GLN A 4 5.34 7.01 -1.82
N ASN A 5 6.40 7.75 -1.49
CA ASN A 5 7.79 7.27 -1.60
C ASN A 5 8.08 6.14 -0.59
N ILE A 6 7.52 6.23 0.62
CA ILE A 6 7.64 5.19 1.64
C ILE A 6 6.97 3.90 1.16
N LEU A 7 5.74 4.00 0.67
CA LEU A 7 4.98 2.86 0.13
C LEU A 7 5.67 2.24 -1.08
N LYS A 8 6.11 3.06 -2.03
CA LYS A 8 6.83 2.61 -3.24
C LYS A 8 8.10 1.83 -2.87
N THR A 9 8.89 2.37 -1.95
CA THR A 9 10.12 1.70 -1.47
C THR A 9 9.81 0.36 -0.82
N TYR A 10 8.83 0.31 0.08
CA TYR A 10 8.46 -0.92 0.76
C TYR A 10 7.97 -2.00 -0.22
N ILE A 11 7.09 -1.64 -1.15
CA ILE A 11 6.54 -2.58 -2.13
C ILE A 11 7.68 -3.13 -3.02
N SER A 12 8.49 -2.26 -3.61
CA SER A 12 9.59 -2.70 -4.48
C SER A 12 10.62 -3.56 -3.74
N GLN A 13 11.06 -3.17 -2.54
CA GLN A 13 12.12 -3.89 -1.83
C GLN A 13 11.61 -5.14 -1.11
N THR A 14 10.45 -5.07 -0.47
CA THR A 14 9.97 -6.15 0.42
C THR A 14 9.03 -7.11 -0.30
N LEU A 15 8.06 -6.60 -1.06
CA LEU A 15 7.06 -7.44 -1.71
C LEU A 15 7.58 -7.99 -3.05
N LEU A 16 8.35 -7.18 -3.79
CA LEU A 16 8.88 -7.54 -5.10
C LEU A 16 10.36 -7.95 -5.10
N ASN A 17 11.05 -7.86 -3.96
CA ASN A 17 12.48 -8.20 -3.82
C ASN A 17 13.38 -7.49 -4.85
N ASP A 18 13.13 -6.19 -5.07
CA ASP A 18 13.85 -5.33 -6.04
C ASP A 18 13.80 -5.82 -7.50
N ARG A 19 12.88 -6.75 -7.84
CA ARG A 19 12.75 -7.27 -9.21
C ARG A 19 12.04 -6.31 -10.15
N GLN A 20 11.22 -5.41 -9.62
CA GLN A 20 10.40 -4.49 -10.39
C GLN A 20 10.15 -3.18 -9.63
N LEU A 21 10.19 -2.08 -10.38
CA LEU A 21 9.76 -0.76 -9.93
C LEU A 21 8.25 -0.63 -10.10
N VAL A 22 7.60 -0.01 -9.12
CA VAL A 22 6.14 0.20 -9.10
C VAL A 22 5.86 1.69 -9.12
N GLU A 23 4.96 2.12 -9.99
CA GLU A 23 4.49 3.50 -10.04
C GLU A 23 3.24 3.72 -9.19
N ILE A 24 2.94 4.99 -8.90
CA ILE A 24 1.90 5.33 -7.91
C ILE A 24 0.48 4.97 -8.35
N ASP A 25 0.27 4.87 -9.67
CA ASP A 25 -1.00 4.54 -10.31
C ASP A 25 -1.08 3.07 -10.76
N ASP A 26 -0.02 2.27 -10.52
CA ASP A 26 -0.01 0.85 -10.86
C ASP A 26 -1.03 0.06 -10.03
N ASP A 27 -1.68 -0.90 -10.67
CA ASP A 27 -2.65 -1.78 -10.05
C ASP A 27 -1.96 -2.90 -9.28
N LEU A 28 -1.78 -2.67 -7.98
CA LEU A 28 -1.14 -3.59 -7.05
C LEU A 28 -1.90 -4.92 -6.95
N LEU A 29 -3.23 -4.87 -6.97
CA LEU A 29 -4.10 -6.02 -6.71
C LEU A 29 -4.54 -6.75 -7.98
N GLY A 30 -4.67 -6.01 -9.08
CA GLY A 30 -5.25 -6.50 -10.34
C GLY A 30 -4.25 -7.26 -11.20
N GLU A 31 -3.06 -6.72 -11.44
CA GLU A 31 -2.07 -7.32 -12.35
C GLU A 31 -1.15 -8.36 -11.67
N SER A 32 -1.54 -8.88 -10.50
CA SER A 32 -0.72 -9.81 -9.70
C SER A 32 0.65 -9.23 -9.28
N ILE A 33 0.75 -7.91 -9.09
CA ILE A 33 1.97 -7.30 -8.49
C ILE A 33 2.12 -7.80 -7.05
N ILE A 34 1.02 -7.82 -6.28
CA ILE A 34 1.00 -8.39 -4.93
C ILE A 34 -0.16 -9.37 -4.75
N ASP A 35 0.14 -10.51 -4.13
CA ASP A 35 -0.86 -11.51 -3.75
C ASP A 35 -1.60 -11.11 -2.46
N SER A 36 -2.65 -11.86 -2.11
CA SER A 36 -3.43 -11.65 -0.88
C SER A 36 -2.57 -11.56 0.40
N MET A 37 -1.47 -12.32 0.46
CA MET A 37 -0.53 -12.24 1.59
C MET A 37 0.29 -10.94 1.58
N GLY A 38 0.70 -10.47 0.39
CA GLY A 38 1.40 -9.19 0.23
C GLY A 38 0.53 -8.00 0.64
N VAL A 39 -0.78 -8.07 0.39
CA VAL A 39 -1.75 -7.06 0.88
C VAL A 39 -1.75 -7.00 2.41
N MET A 40 -1.80 -8.15 3.08
CA MET A 40 -1.79 -8.20 4.54
C MET A 40 -0.47 -7.66 5.13
N GLN A 41 0.66 -7.93 4.48
CA GLN A 41 1.96 -7.36 4.85
C GLN A 41 2.01 -5.84 4.65
N LEU A 42 1.48 -5.35 3.52
CA LEU A 42 1.37 -3.92 3.23
C LEU A 42 0.49 -3.20 4.25
N VAL A 43 -0.64 -3.80 4.64
CA VAL A 43 -1.51 -3.27 5.69
C VAL A 43 -0.76 -3.18 7.01
N ALA A 44 -0.09 -4.25 7.43
CA ALA A 44 0.69 -4.24 8.68
C ALA A 44 1.82 -3.20 8.65
N PHE A 45 2.49 -3.03 7.51
CA PHE A 45 3.50 -1.99 7.32
C PHE A 45 2.89 -0.59 7.48
N VAL A 46 1.76 -0.33 6.81
CA VAL A 46 1.04 0.96 6.92
C VAL A 46 0.63 1.25 8.35
N GLU A 47 0.05 0.27 9.05
CA GLU A 47 -0.35 0.43 10.46
C GLU A 47 0.84 0.79 11.35
N MET A 48 1.97 0.10 11.19
CA MET A 48 3.18 0.32 11.99
C MET A 48 3.88 1.64 11.65
N THR A 49 4.02 1.98 10.37
CA THR A 49 4.76 3.15 9.91
C THR A 49 4.01 4.45 10.15
N PHE A 50 2.68 4.46 9.99
CA PHE A 50 1.84 5.64 10.18
C PHE A 50 1.09 5.63 11.50
N ASN A 51 1.36 4.65 12.37
CA ASN A 51 0.77 4.49 13.69
C ASN A 51 -0.77 4.57 13.67
N CYS A 52 -1.38 3.86 12.71
CA CYS A 52 -2.82 3.83 12.47
C CYS A 52 -3.37 2.41 12.51
N LYS A 53 -4.71 2.24 12.53
CA LYS A 53 -5.37 0.92 12.44
C LYS A 53 -6.23 0.81 11.21
N VAL A 54 -5.97 -0.14 10.33
CA VAL A 54 -6.75 -0.40 9.12
C VAL A 54 -7.76 -1.52 9.41
N PRO A 55 -9.05 -1.22 9.57
CA PRO A 55 -10.05 -2.26 9.77
C PRO A 55 -10.19 -3.07 8.48
N GLN A 56 -10.52 -4.35 8.61
CA GLN A 56 -10.68 -5.25 7.45
C GLN A 56 -11.70 -4.74 6.43
N SER A 57 -12.73 -4.00 6.88
CA SER A 57 -13.71 -3.35 6.00
C SER A 57 -13.12 -2.31 5.07
N ASP A 58 -11.99 -1.70 5.45
CA ASP A 58 -11.33 -0.66 4.65
C ASP A 58 -10.31 -1.25 3.67
N ILE A 59 -9.96 -2.55 3.81
CA ILE A 59 -9.09 -3.29 2.88
C ILE A 59 -9.92 -3.68 1.65
N THR A 60 -10.19 -2.68 0.81
CA THR A 60 -10.94 -2.84 -0.44
C THR A 60 -10.10 -2.42 -1.63
N ILE A 61 -10.50 -2.87 -2.82
CA ILE A 61 -9.89 -2.42 -4.08
C ILE A 61 -9.92 -0.88 -4.17
N THR A 62 -10.97 -0.21 -3.69
CA THR A 62 -11.02 1.25 -3.72
C THR A 62 -9.90 1.93 -2.94
N ASN A 63 -9.50 1.38 -1.78
CA ASN A 63 -8.50 1.99 -0.91
C ASN A 63 -7.08 1.44 -1.09
N PHE A 64 -6.95 0.20 -1.57
CA PHE A 64 -5.67 -0.53 -1.61
C PHE A 64 -5.23 -0.97 -3.02
N ARG A 65 -5.96 -0.58 -4.08
CA ARG A 65 -5.59 -0.94 -5.46
C ARG A 65 -4.30 -0.30 -5.93
N THR A 66 -4.02 0.94 -5.55
CA THR A 66 -2.83 1.67 -5.98
C THR A 66 -2.18 2.40 -4.80
N ILE A 67 -0.90 2.76 -4.93
CA ILE A 67 -0.21 3.56 -3.90
C ILE A 67 -0.94 4.88 -3.65
N LYS A 68 -1.43 5.51 -4.73
CA LYS A 68 -2.21 6.74 -4.64
C LYS A 68 -3.53 6.59 -3.88
N ALA A 69 -4.21 5.45 -4.05
CA ALA A 69 -5.42 5.15 -3.29
C ALA A 69 -5.11 5.02 -1.79
N ILE A 70 -4.02 4.35 -1.44
CA ILE A 70 -3.58 4.19 -0.05
C ILE A 70 -3.20 5.54 0.56
N ASP A 71 -2.44 6.36 -0.17
CA ASP A 71 -2.06 7.71 0.26
C ASP A 71 -3.29 8.61 0.51
N THR A 72 -4.29 8.53 -0.38
CA THR A 72 -5.56 9.24 -0.22
C THR A 72 -6.32 8.73 1.02
N TYR A 73 -6.39 7.42 1.20
CA TYR A 73 -7.03 6.80 2.35
C TYR A 73 -6.38 7.22 3.68
N LEU A 74 -5.04 7.28 3.72
CA LEU A 74 -4.30 7.75 4.89
C LEU A 74 -4.50 9.25 5.13
N SER A 75 -4.49 10.07 4.08
CA SER A 75 -4.70 11.52 4.18
C SER A 75 -6.10 11.84 4.71
N ASN A 76 -7.13 11.11 4.28
CA ASN A 76 -8.50 11.30 4.75
C ASN A 76 -8.72 10.89 6.22
N ARG A 77 -7.80 10.11 6.81
CA ARG A 77 -7.86 9.69 8.22
C ARG A 77 -7.12 10.63 9.17
N SER A 78 -6.27 11.51 8.65
CA SER A 78 -5.50 12.48 9.44
C SER A 78 -6.22 13.82 9.64
N LEU A 79 -7.56 13.85 9.61
CA LEU A 79 -8.39 15.00 10.00
C LEU A 79 -9.18 14.73 11.27
#